data_AF-A0A933G1E0-F1
#
_entry.id   AF-A0A933G1E0-F1
#
_cell.length_a   1.000
_cell.length_b   1.000
_cell.length_c   1.000
_cell.angle_alpha   90.00
_cell.angle_beta   90.00
_cell.angle_gamma   90.00
#
_symmetry.space_group_name_H-M   'P 1'
#
loop_
_entity.id
_entity.type
_entity.pdbx_description
1 polymer ?
#
loop_
_entity_poly.entity_id
_entity_poly.type
_entity_poly.pdbx_seq_one_letter_code
_entity_poly.pdbx_strand_id
1 'polypeptide(L)' 'MSTYILIHGAWHGGWCWYKVVPLLEKAGHTVLAPDLPSLGKDKT' A
#
# COMPACT_ATOMS: atom_id res chain seq x y z
N MET A 1 -12.83 13.35 -0.45
CA MET A 1 -11.59 13.00 0.27
C MET A 1 -11.87 11.78 1.13
N SER A 2 -11.06 10.73 0.99
CA SER A 2 -11.24 9.43 1.66
C SER A 2 -9.86 8.86 1.97
N THR A 3 -9.79 7.94 2.94
CA THR A 3 -8.57 7.21 3.26
C THR A 3 -8.68 5.79 2.74
N TYR A 4 -7.74 5.36 1.91
CA TYR A 4 -7.63 3.99 1.41
C TYR A 4 -6.51 3.25 2.12
N ILE A 5 -6.78 2.02 2.53
CA ILE A 5 -5.76 1.09 3.03
C ILE A 5 -5.66 -0.06 2.02
N LEU A 6 -4.49 -0.18 1.39
CA LEU A 6 -4.22 -1.18 0.36
C LEU A 6 -3.46 -2.35 0.98
N ILE A 7 -4.14 -3.48 1.12
CA ILE A 7 -3.55 -4.72 1.65
C ILE A 7 -3.11 -5.59 0.48
N HIS A 8 -1.85 -6.01 0.48
CA HIS A 8 -1.28 -6.85 -0.56
C HIS A 8 -1.64 -8.34 -0.35
N GLY A 9 -1.51 -9.13 -1.42
CA GLY A 9 -1.67 -10.59 -1.36
C GLY A 9 -0.40 -11.33 -0.96
N ALA A 10 -0.46 -12.67 -1.00
CA ALA A 10 0.70 -13.52 -0.77
C ALA A 10 1.87 -13.20 -1.71
N TRP A 11 3.10 -13.35 -1.22
CA TRP A 11 4.37 -13.07 -1.94
C TRP A 11 4.59 -11.62 -2.39
N HIS A 12 3.85 -10.67 -1.83
CA HIS A 12 4.01 -9.24 -2.10
C HIS A 12 4.33 -8.48 -0.81
N GLY A 13 4.55 -7.18 -0.95
CA GLY A 13 4.53 -6.18 0.12
C GLY A 13 3.75 -4.96 -0.36
N GLY A 14 3.65 -3.91 0.46
CA GLY A 14 3.05 -2.63 0.09
C GLY A 14 3.62 -2.04 -1.19
N TRP A 15 4.87 -2.39 -1.54
CA TRP A 15 5.53 -2.01 -2.79
C TRP A 15 4.75 -2.37 -4.06
N CYS A 16 3.89 -3.40 -4.04
CA CYS A 16 3.14 -3.81 -5.23
C CYS A 16 2.16 -2.72 -5.71
N TRP A 17 1.80 -1.78 -4.82
CA TRP A 17 0.89 -0.68 -5.10
C TRP A 17 1.56 0.57 -5.67
N TYR A 18 2.84 0.53 -6.04
CA TYR A 18 3.61 1.70 -6.49
C TYR A 18 2.99 2.47 -7.68
N LYS A 19 2.17 1.80 -8.52
CA LYS A 19 1.44 2.45 -9.62
C LYS A 19 0.09 3.04 -9.20
N VAL A 20 -0.53 2.50 -8.15
CA VAL A 20 -1.89 2.85 -7.73
C VAL A 20 -1.89 3.99 -6.72
N VAL A 21 -0.93 3.98 -5.78
CA VAL A 21 -0.80 5.02 -4.76
C VAL A 21 -0.76 6.43 -5.37
N PRO A 22 0.08 6.74 -6.39
CA PRO A 22 0.13 8.09 -6.95
C PRO A 22 -1.17 8.52 -7.64
N LEU A 23 -1.95 7.58 -8.18
CA LEU A 23 -3.21 7.89 -8.85
C LEU A 23 -4.29 8.30 -7.84
N LEU A 24 -4.37 7.58 -6.72
CA LEU A 24 -5.32 7.87 -5.65
C LEU A 24 -4.93 9.15 -4.89
N GLU A 25 -3.64 9.37 -4.64
CA GLU A 25 -3.14 10.62 -4.05
C GLU A 25 -3.42 11.81 -4.95
N LYS A 26 -3.17 11.70 -6.27
CA LYS A 26 -3.49 12.75 -7.25
C LYS A 26 -4.99 13.07 -7.31
N ALA A 27 -5.85 12.09 -7.02
CA ALA A 27 -7.29 12.29 -6.90
C ALA A 27 -7.72 12.94 -5.56
N GLY A 28 -6.79 13.27 -4.67
CA GLY A 28 -7.06 13.95 -3.39
C GLY A 28 -7.45 12.99 -2.26
N HIS A 29 -7.00 11.74 -2.32
CA HIS A 29 -7.20 10.75 -1.25
C HIS A 29 -5.92 10.53 -0.44
N THR A 30 -6.09 10.14 0.82
CA THR A 30 -4.99 9.64 1.65
C THR A 30 -4.85 8.15 1.39
N VAL A 31 -3.63 7.64 1.21
CA VAL A 31 -3.39 6.22 0.88
C VAL A 31 -2.33 5.64 1.80
N LEU A 32 -2.62 4.47 2.37
CA LEU A 32 -1.70 3.68 3.17
C LEU A 32 -1.53 2.31 2.52
N ALA A 33 -0.29 1.87 2.35
CA ALA A 33 0.05 0.56 1.81
C ALA A 33 1.12 -0.10 2.71
N PRO A 34 0.73 -0.61 3.90
CA PRO A 34 1.68 -1.25 4.81
C PRO A 34 2.17 -2.60 4.27
N ASP A 35 3.35 -3.02 4.73
CA ASP A 35 3.79 -4.40 4.64
C ASP A 35 3.11 -5.21 5.77
N LEU A 36 2.53 -6.37 5.45
CA LEU A 36 2.08 -7.35 6.43
C LEU A 36 3.29 -8.02 7.13
N PRO A 37 3.11 -8.62 8.33
CA PRO A 37 4.21 -9.23 9.07
C PRO A 37 5.06 -10.21 8.25
N SER A 38 6.37 -10.11 8.40
CA SER A 38 7.39 -10.92 7.71
C SER A 38 7.35 -10.87 6.17
N LEU A 39 6.67 -9.87 5.59
CA LEU A 39 6.57 -9.65 4.14
C LEU A 39 7.15 -8.28 3.76
N GLY A 40 7.54 -8.12 2.49
CA GLY A 40 8.11 -6.87 1.99
C GLY A 40 9.40 -6.48 2.72
N LYS A 41 9.38 -5.35 3.44
CA LYS A 41 10.50 -4.86 4.26
C LYS A 41 10.26 -5.01 5.76
N ASP A 42 9.16 -5.62 6.15
CA ASP A 42 8.87 -5.89 7.55
C ASP A 42 9.92 -6.84 8.15
N LYS A 43 10.30 -6.57 9.41
CA LYS A 43 11.38 -7.28 10.13
C LYS A 43 10.87 -8.04 11.36
N THR A 44 9.56 -8.10 11.57
CA THR A 44 8.97 -8.89 12.65
C THR A 44 8.84 -10.35 12.25
#